data_AF-A0A9P5G9C3-F1
#
_entry.id   AF-A0A9P5G9C3-F1
#
_cell.length_a   1.000
_cell.length_b   1.000
_cell.length_c   1.000
_cell.angle_alpha   90.00
_cell.angle_beta   90.00
_cell.angle_gamma   90.00
#
_symmetry.space_group_name_H-M   'P 1'
#
loop_
_entity.id
_entity.type
_entity.pdbx_description
1 polymer ?
#
loop_
_entity_poly.entity_id
_entity_poly.type
_entity_poly.pdbx_seq_one_letter_code
_entity_poly.pdbx_strand_id
1 'polypeptide(L)'
;MSADNIQIGARVVIKGKPGVVKFIGTTKFAPGEWVGVELDMPYGKNNGAVDGTRYFKCDKPISQGFFGIFVHPNLVDIDASKFGSPRKDHMVSRIPKTPIKVRS
;
A
#
# COMPACT_ATOMS: atom_id res chain seq x y z
N MET A 1 8.59 -12.37 -1.58
CA MET A 1 7.37 -11.60 -1.85
C MET A 1 7.62 -10.21 -1.30
N SER A 2 8.39 -9.43 -2.05
CA SER A 2 8.78 -8.07 -1.69
C SER A 2 7.55 -7.17 -1.74
N ALA A 3 7.54 -6.12 -0.92
CA ALA A 3 6.56 -5.04 -0.94
C ALA A 3 6.64 -4.23 -2.25
N ASP A 4 6.52 -4.91 -3.38
CA ASP A 4 6.63 -4.35 -4.71
C ASP A 4 5.46 -3.39 -4.90
N ASN A 5 5.75 -2.11 -4.65
CA ASN A 5 4.91 -0.95 -4.89
C ASN A 5 3.58 -0.86 -4.11
N ILE A 6 3.63 -0.93 -2.77
CA ILE A 6 2.52 -0.37 -1.97
C ILE A 6 2.49 1.15 -2.21
N GLN A 7 1.35 1.66 -2.67
CA GLN A 7 1.15 3.07 -3.00
C GLN A 7 -0.06 3.63 -2.26
N ILE A 8 -0.06 4.94 -1.99
CA ILE A 8 -1.25 5.63 -1.49
C ILE A 8 -2.40 5.44 -2.50
N GLY A 9 -3.58 5.10 -1.99
CA GLY A 9 -4.76 4.74 -2.78
C GLY A 9 -4.85 3.27 -3.15
N ALA A 10 -3.80 2.47 -2.94
CA ALA A 10 -3.85 1.04 -3.23
C ALA A 10 -4.84 0.32 -2.31
N ARG A 11 -5.51 -0.70 -2.88
CA ARG A 11 -6.32 -1.65 -2.13
C ARG A 11 -5.43 -2.70 -1.50
N VAL A 12 -5.63 -2.94 -0.22
CA VAL A 12 -4.81 -3.84 0.59
C VAL A 12 -5.66 -4.62 1.57
N VAL A 13 -5.12 -5.72 2.07
CA VAL A 13 -5.71 -6.54 3.13
C VAL A 13 -4.74 -6.62 4.29
N ILE A 14 -5.22 -6.30 5.49
CA ILE A 14 -4.47 -6.39 6.74
C ILE A 14 -5.08 -7.50 7.60
N LYS A 15 -4.44 -8.67 7.66
CA LYS A 15 -4.94 -9.83 8.44
C LYS A 15 -6.42 -10.13 8.17
N GLY A 16 -6.77 -10.27 6.89
CA GLY A 16 -8.14 -10.50 6.43
C GLY A 16 -9.07 -9.28 6.45
N LYS A 17 -8.58 -8.09 6.80
CA LYS A 17 -9.39 -6.86 6.84
C LYS A 17 -9.06 -5.98 5.63
N PRO A 18 -9.99 -5.82 4.69
CA PRO A 18 -9.77 -5.02 3.50
C PRO A 18 -9.76 -3.51 3.81
N GLY A 19 -8.96 -2.75 3.08
CA GLY A 19 -8.81 -1.31 3.26
C GLY A 19 -8.04 -0.61 2.13
N VAL A 20 -7.90 0.71 2.27
CA VAL A 20 -7.19 1.59 1.32
C VAL A 20 -6.00 2.23 2.02
N VAL A 21 -4.83 2.20 1.38
CA VAL A 21 -3.65 2.91 1.87
C VAL A 21 -3.89 4.43 1.79
N LYS A 22 -3.71 5.13 2.91
CA LYS A 22 -3.86 6.59 3.02
C LYS A 22 -2.56 7.31 3.40
N PHE A 23 -1.57 6.58 3.88
CA PHE A 23 -0.30 7.12 4.35
C PHE A 23 0.82 6.09 4.18
N ILE A 24 2.00 6.54 3.77
CA ILE A 24 3.25 5.77 3.81
C ILE A 24 4.33 6.75 4.26
N GLY A 25 5.06 6.42 5.33
CA GLY A 25 6.17 7.25 5.79
C GLY A 25 6.52 7.04 7.26
N THR A 26 7.39 7.92 7.77
CA THR A 26 7.82 7.92 9.17
C THR A 26 6.78 8.59 10.07
N THR A 27 6.80 8.24 11.35
CA THR A 27 5.83 8.77 12.33
C THR A 27 6.51 9.30 13.58
N LYS A 28 5.80 10.13 14.36
CA LYS A 28 6.30 10.61 15.66
C LYS A 28 6.14 9.59 16.78
N PHE A 29 5.22 8.64 16.65
CA PHE A 29 4.91 7.69 17.72
C PHE A 29 5.86 6.49 17.74
N ALA A 30 6.48 6.13 16.61
CA ALA A 30 7.45 5.05 16.54
C ALA A 30 8.38 5.19 15.32
N PRO A 31 9.65 4.77 15.44
CA PRO A 31 10.60 4.80 14.34
C PRO A 31 10.22 3.82 13.22
N GLY A 32 10.90 3.98 12.08
CA GLY A 32 10.69 3.16 10.89
C GLY A 32 9.57 3.67 9.99
N GLU A 33 9.38 2.97 8.87
CA GLU A 33 8.30 3.24 7.92
C GLU A 33 7.00 2.56 8.39
N TRP A 34 5.91 3.31 8.27
CA TRP A 34 4.56 2.90 8.61
C TRP A 34 3.62 3.09 7.44
N VAL A 35 2.68 2.16 7.30
CA VAL A 35 1.56 2.27 6.36
C VAL A 35 0.31 2.56 7.16
N GLY A 36 -0.31 3.71 6.88
CA GLY A 36 -1.63 4.07 7.38
C GLY A 36 -2.71 3.62 6.41
N VAL A 37 -3.66 2.83 6.89
CA VAL A 37 -4.75 2.26 6.09
C VAL A 37 -6.09 2.69 6.69
N GLU A 38 -7.00 3.14 5.83
CA GLU A 38 -8.43 3.24 6.16
C GLU A 38 -9.10 1.92 5.81
N LEU A 39 -9.56 1.19 6.83
CA LEU A 39 -10.28 -0.07 6.68
C LEU A 39 -11.71 0.17 6.20
N ASP A 40 -12.30 -0.82 5.54
CA ASP A 40 -13.70 -0.72 5.07
C ASP A 40 -14.71 -0.80 6.22
N MET A 41 -14.33 -1.47 7.31
CA MET A 41 -15.14 -1.72 8.51
C MET A 41 -14.45 -1.15 9.75
N PRO A 42 -15.18 -0.84 10.84
CA PRO A 42 -14.66 -0.14 12.02
C PRO A 42 -13.83 -1.04 12.96
N TYR A 43 -12.87 -1.77 12.38
CA TYR A 43 -11.90 -2.61 13.08
C TYR A 43 -10.54 -1.91 13.28
N GLY A 44 -10.50 -0.60 13.00
CA GLY A 44 -9.32 0.23 13.17
C GLY A 44 -9.08 0.58 14.63
N LYS A 45 -7.99 1.32 14.87
CA LYS A 45 -7.57 1.78 16.20
C LYS A 45 -7.54 3.30 16.32
N ASN A 46 -7.65 4.01 15.20
CA ASN A 46 -7.57 5.45 15.15
C ASN A 46 -8.40 6.01 13.98
N ASN A 47 -8.42 7.33 13.84
CA ASN A 47 -9.07 8.07 12.75
C ASN A 47 -8.05 8.80 11.85
N GLY A 48 -6.84 8.24 11.73
CA GLY A 48 -5.71 8.81 11.00
C GLY A 48 -4.85 9.80 11.79
N ALA A 49 -5.12 9.95 13.10
CA ALA A 49 -4.27 10.70 14.03
C ALA A 49 -3.85 9.83 15.21
N VAL A 50 -2.63 10.06 15.72
CA VAL A 50 -2.07 9.43 16.93
C VAL A 50 -1.41 10.53 17.74
N ASP A 51 -1.70 10.60 19.04
CA ASP A 51 -1.18 11.60 19.98
C ASP A 51 -1.30 13.04 19.46
N GLY A 52 -2.49 13.38 18.96
CA GLY A 52 -2.81 14.71 18.43
C GLY A 52 -2.16 15.06 17.09
N THR A 53 -1.24 14.23 16.57
CA THR A 53 -0.64 14.43 15.25
C THR A 53 -1.47 13.71 14.18
N ARG A 54 -1.92 14.44 13.16
CA ARG A 54 -2.66 13.89 12.02
C ARG A 54 -1.70 13.47 10.91
N TYR A 55 -1.85 12.23 10.44
CA TYR A 55 -1.07 11.67 9.34
C TYR A 55 -1.95 11.44 8.09
N PHE A 56 -3.21 11.06 8.29
CA PHE A 56 -4.19 10.94 7.21
C PHE A 56 -5.61 11.27 7.70
N LYS A 57 -6.54 11.40 6.76
CA LYS A 57 -7.97 11.57 7.05
C LYS A 57 -8.70 10.27 6.73
N CYS A 58 -9.55 9.83 7.64
CA CYS A 58 -10.59 8.84 7.34
C CYS A 58 -11.82 9.59 6.82
N ASP A 59 -12.41 9.10 5.73
CA ASP A 59 -13.61 9.68 5.13
C ASP A 59 -14.88 9.21 5.86
N LYS A 60 -14.79 8.16 6.68
CA LYS A 60 -15.91 7.65 7.49
C LYS A 60 -16.19 8.51 8.74
N PRO A 61 -17.46 8.66 9.16
CA PRO A 61 -17.82 9.40 10.37
C PRO A 61 -17.26 8.77 11.64
N ILE A 62 -16.77 9.59 12.58
CA ILE A 62 -16.24 9.12 13.88
C ILE A 62 -17.31 8.38 14.70
N SER A 63 -18.58 8.75 14.55
CA SER A 63 -19.69 8.07 15.24
C SER A 63 -19.85 6.59 14.87
N GLN A 64 -19.29 6.15 13.75
CA GLN A 64 -19.33 4.75 13.31
C GLN A 64 -18.14 3.92 13.82
N GLY A 65 -17.22 4.53 14.56
CA GLY A 65 -16.03 3.87 15.12
C GLY A 65 -14.74 4.26 14.41
N PHE A 66 -13.68 3.51 14.70
CA PHE A 66 -12.35 3.75 14.15
C PHE A 66 -12.07 2.89 12.94
N PHE A 67 -11.63 3.52 11.85
CA PHE A 67 -11.33 2.86 10.58
C PHE A 67 -9.84 2.91 10.26
N GLY A 68 -9.09 3.83 10.85
CA GLY A 68 -7.66 3.98 10.64
C GLY A 68 -6.85 2.93 11.40
N ILE A 69 -5.83 2.38 10.76
CA ILE A 69 -4.82 1.52 11.37
C ILE A 69 -3.44 1.86 10.82
N PHE A 70 -2.42 1.78 11.69
CA PHE A 70 -1.01 1.82 11.27
C PHE A 70 -0.41 0.43 11.43
N VAL A 71 0.31 -0.02 10.40
CA VAL A 71 1.04 -1.29 10.40
C VAL A 71 2.40 -1.13 9.73
N HIS A 72 3.32 -2.04 10.02
CA HIS A 72 4.55 -2.14 9.25
C HIS A 72 4.25 -2.66 7.83
N PRO A 73 5.02 -2.23 6.81
CA PRO A 73 4.82 -2.63 5.42
C PRO A 73 4.74 -4.15 5.21
N ASN A 74 5.44 -4.94 6.03
CA ASN A 74 5.43 -6.41 5.96
C ASN A 74 4.10 -7.08 6.38
N LEU A 75 3.15 -6.33 6.92
CA LEU A 75 1.82 -6.81 7.30
C LEU A 75 0.74 -6.41 6.27
N VAL A 76 1.15 -5.84 5.14
CA VAL A 76 0.26 -5.32 4.11
C VAL A 76 0.27 -6.23 2.90
N ASP A 77 -0.85 -6.91 2.63
CA ASP A 77 -1.03 -7.70 1.43
C ASP A 77 -1.74 -6.84 0.36
N ILE A 78 -1.18 -6.76 -0.85
CA ILE A 78 -1.83 -6.03 -1.97
C ILE A 78 -3.06 -6.83 -2.43
N ASP A 79 -4.21 -6.18 -2.48
CA ASP A 79 -5.43 -6.76 -3.03
C ASP A 79 -5.40 -6.68 -4.56
N ALA A 80 -4.79 -7.68 -5.18
CA ALA A 80 -4.66 -7.81 -6.63
C ALA A 80 -6.01 -8.00 -7.35
N SER A 81 -7.11 -8.24 -6.62
CA SER A 81 -8.43 -8.46 -7.22
C SER A 81 -9.04 -7.21 -7.88
N LYS A 82 -8.52 -6.01 -7.55
CA LYS A 82 -9.00 -4.72 -8.08
C LYS A 82 -8.01 -4.01 -9.01
N PHE A 83 -6.76 -4.45 -9.05
CA PHE A 83 -5.87 -4.12 -10.16
C PHE A 83 -6.26 -5.05 -11.32
N GLY A 84 -7.18 -4.59 -12.17
CA GLY A 84 -7.35 -5.19 -13.50
C GLY A 84 -5.96 -5.40 -14.10
N SER A 85 -5.75 -6.58 -14.71
CA SER A 85 -4.46 -7.13 -15.14
C SER A 85 -3.41 -6.06 -15.45
N PRO A 86 -2.14 -6.23 -15.01
CA PRO A 86 -1.08 -5.26 -15.30
C PRO A 86 -1.15 -4.89 -16.78
N ARG A 87 -1.35 -3.59 -17.05
CA ARG A 87 -1.42 -3.08 -18.42
C ARG A 87 -0.14 -3.56 -19.12
N LYS A 88 -0.30 -4.25 -20.26
CA LYS A 88 0.78 -4.94 -21.00
C LYS A 88 1.81 -3.97 -21.62
N ASP A 89 1.69 -2.68 -21.31
CA ASP A 89 2.32 -1.55 -21.96
C ASP A 89 3.82 -1.41 -21.63
N HIS A 90 4.38 -2.21 -20.70
CA HIS A 90 5.76 -2.09 -20.25
C HIS A 90 6.63 -3.37 -20.38
N MET A 91 6.19 -4.38 -21.15
CA MET A 91 6.99 -5.56 -21.53
C MET A 91 7.49 -5.50 -22.99
N VAL A 92 8.16 -4.42 -23.37
CA VAL A 92 9.09 -4.36 -24.52
C VAL A 92 10.19 -3.40 -24.06
N SER A 93 11.48 -3.67 -23.97
CA SER A 93 12.34 -4.72 -24.50
C SER A 93 13.65 -4.71 -23.70
N ARG A 94 14.07 -5.85 -23.14
CA ARG A 94 15.47 -6.08 -22.76
C ARG A 94 15.91 -7.43 -23.30
N ILE A 95 16.10 -7.50 -24.61
CA ILE A 95 16.91 -8.57 -25.21
C ILE A 95 18.28 -7.94 -25.51
N PRO A 96 19.36 -8.34 -24.83
CA PRO A 96 20.69 -7.92 -25.24
C PRO A 96 21.01 -8.61 -26.57
N LYS A 97 21.06 -7.85 -27.66
CA LYS A 97 21.53 -8.37 -28.95
C LYS A 97 23.04 -8.56 -28.86
N THR A 98 23.48 -9.79 -28.62
CA THR A 98 24.88 -10.17 -28.88
C THR A 98 25.13 -10.11 -30.39
N PRO A 99 26.26 -9.52 -30.85
CA PRO A 99 26.58 -9.51 -32.26
C PRO A 99 27.10 -10.90 -32.66
N ILE A 100 26.32 -11.65 -33.45
CA ILE A 100 26.86 -12.82 -34.14
C ILE A 100 27.75 -12.28 -35.27
N LYS A 101 29.05 -12.37 -35.05
CA LYS A 101 30.09 -12.17 -36.06
C LYS A 101 30.30 -13.48 -36.82
N VAL A 102 30.85 -13.35 -38.02
CA VAL A 102 31.51 -14.33 -38.92
C VAL A 102 30.63 -14.96 -40.01
N ARG A 103 31.08 -15.07 -41.27
CA ARG A 103 32.32 -14.64 -41.96
C ARG A 103 32.12 -14.78 -43.47
N SER A 104 32.86 -13.95 -44.21
CA SER A 104 33.37 -14.05 -45.60
C SER A 104 32.51 -14.71 -46.67
#